data_AF-A0A376KT25-F1
#
_entry.id   AF-A0A376KT25-F1
#
_cell.length_a   1.000
_cell.length_b   1.000
_cell.length_c   1.000
_cell.angle_alpha   90.00
_cell.angle_beta   90.00
_cell.angle_gamma   90.00
#
_symmetry.space_group_name_H-M   'P 1'
#
loop_
_entity.id
_entity.type
_entity.pdbx_description
1 polymer ?
#
loop_
_entity_poly.entity_id
_entity_poly.type
_entity_poly.pdbx_seq_one_letter_code
_entity_poly.pdbx_strand_id
1 'polypeptide(L)'
;MNYYRSSPCFNSNVECTADEISALRKAEQNSSEARKKANDAVFKALDEQQETLQSDADNLADLQTQATGAQGQMEAIQAANQLASAQTNQLLQIRSLLVAQQNAAATLAQAQADKESQQIAADEKALAGENTPSPKRIW
;
A
#
# COMPACT_ATOMS: atom_id res chain seq x y z
N MET A 1 5.01 -13.31 12.23
CA MET A 1 4.89 -14.72 12.65
C MET A 1 4.89 -14.93 14.16
N ASN A 2 5.78 -14.30 14.96
CA ASN A 2 5.84 -14.62 16.40
C ASN A 2 4.66 -14.05 17.22
N TYR A 3 4.17 -12.85 16.89
CA TYR A 3 3.15 -12.13 17.67
C TYR A 3 1.86 -12.95 17.94
N TYR A 4 1.24 -13.54 16.91
CA TYR A 4 0.01 -14.32 17.08
C TYR A 4 0.26 -15.67 17.76
N ARG A 5 1.35 -16.36 17.44
CA ARG A 5 1.75 -17.62 18.09
C ARG A 5 2.10 -17.44 19.57
N SER A 6 2.56 -16.27 19.98
CA SER A 6 2.84 -15.95 21.39
C SER A 6 1.65 -15.30 22.11
N SER A 7 0.57 -14.97 21.39
CA SER A 7 -0.60 -14.33 21.99
C SER A 7 -1.35 -15.32 22.86
N PRO A 8 -1.78 -14.94 24.09
CA PRO A 8 -2.55 -15.82 24.95
C PRO A 8 -3.87 -16.29 24.32
N CYS A 9 -4.40 -15.53 23.34
CA CYS A 9 -5.57 -15.93 22.58
C CYS A 9 -5.37 -17.17 21.71
N PHE A 10 -4.14 -17.48 21.31
CA PHE A 10 -3.82 -18.61 20.43
C PHE A 10 -2.89 -19.67 21.05
N ASN A 11 -2.13 -19.33 22.10
CA ASN A 11 -1.10 -20.24 22.65
C ASN A 11 -1.39 -20.77 24.06
N SER A 12 -2.36 -20.20 24.79
CA SER A 12 -2.60 -20.55 26.18
C SER A 12 -3.87 -21.40 26.37
N ASN A 13 -3.85 -22.28 27.37
CA ASN A 13 -5.04 -22.98 27.90
C ASN A 13 -5.97 -22.04 28.69
N VAL A 14 -5.71 -20.73 28.67
CA VAL A 14 -6.48 -19.69 29.34
C VAL A 14 -7.39 -19.04 28.32
N GLU A 15 -8.58 -18.63 28.76
CA GLU A 15 -9.49 -17.86 27.90
C GLU A 15 -8.84 -16.52 27.51
N CYS A 16 -8.92 -16.20 26.21
CA CYS A 16 -8.50 -14.91 25.67
C CYS A 16 -9.26 -13.79 26.40
N THR A 17 -8.53 -12.84 26.96
CA THR A 17 -9.12 -11.75 27.75
C THR A 17 -9.78 -10.71 26.84
N ALA A 18 -10.70 -9.92 27.41
CA ALA A 18 -11.35 -8.83 26.67
C ALA A 18 -10.33 -7.82 26.09
N ASP A 19 -9.25 -7.55 26.82
CA ASP A 19 -8.19 -6.62 26.41
C ASP A 19 -7.40 -7.16 25.21
N GLU A 20 -7.12 -8.46 25.18
CA GLU A 20 -6.42 -9.09 24.05
C GLU A 20 -7.30 -9.16 22.80
N ILE A 21 -8.60 -9.45 22.97
CA ILE A 21 -9.58 -9.36 21.86
C ILE A 21 -9.62 -7.92 21.33
N SER A 22 -9.62 -6.93 22.22
CA SER A 22 -9.59 -5.51 21.84
C SER A 22 -8.31 -5.16 21.07
N ALA A 23 -7.15 -5.67 21.51
CA ALA A 23 -5.88 -5.46 20.83
C ALA A 23 -5.87 -6.06 19.41
N LEU A 24 -6.42 -7.26 19.23
CA LEU A 24 -6.57 -7.89 17.90
C LEU A 24 -7.47 -7.05 16.98
N ARG A 25 -8.65 -6.64 17.47
CA ARG A 25 -9.55 -5.75 16.71
C ARG A 25 -8.90 -4.42 16.37
N LYS A 26 -8.10 -3.87 17.28
CA LYS A 26 -7.37 -2.62 17.03
C LYS A 26 -6.31 -2.79 15.95
N ALA A 27 -5.59 -3.91 15.93
CA ALA A 27 -4.64 -4.23 14.88
C ALA A 27 -5.33 -4.35 13.51
N GLU A 28 -6.49 -5.02 13.43
CA GLU A 28 -7.30 -5.11 12.21
C GLU A 28 -7.78 -3.74 11.74
N GLN A 29 -8.28 -2.90 12.67
CA GLN A 29 -8.71 -1.54 12.35
C GLN A 29 -7.55 -0.71 11.80
N ASN A 30 -6.39 -0.73 12.48
CA ASN A 30 -5.20 0.00 12.05
C ASN A 30 -4.73 -0.48 10.66
N SER A 31 -4.79 -1.78 10.38
CA SER A 31 -4.46 -2.36 9.06
C SER A 31 -5.45 -1.91 7.97
N SER A 32 -6.74 -1.85 8.28
CA SER A 32 -7.76 -1.30 7.37
C SER A 32 -7.52 0.18 7.06
N GLU A 33 -7.27 0.98 8.10
CA GLU A 33 -6.97 2.42 7.96
C GLU A 33 -5.68 2.65 7.17
N ALA A 34 -4.64 1.85 7.41
CA ALA A 34 -3.38 1.92 6.65
C ALA A 34 -3.59 1.62 5.17
N ARG A 35 -4.33 0.56 4.84
CA ARG A 35 -4.68 0.21 3.45
C ARG A 35 -5.47 1.32 2.77
N LYS A 36 -6.48 1.86 3.45
CA LYS A 36 -7.27 2.98 2.94
C LYS A 36 -6.36 4.17 2.64
N LYS A 37 -5.53 4.58 3.61
CA LYS A 37 -4.61 5.72 3.44
C LYS A 37 -3.63 5.52 2.30
N ALA A 38 -3.11 4.31 2.12
CA ALA A 38 -2.21 4.00 1.02
C ALA A 38 -2.91 4.09 -0.34
N ASN A 39 -4.15 3.59 -0.45
CA ASN A 39 -4.95 3.71 -1.66
C ASN A 39 -5.36 5.16 -1.95
N ASP A 40 -5.77 5.92 -0.93
CA ASP A 40 -6.10 7.34 -1.04
C ASP A 40 -4.88 8.14 -1.56
N ALA A 41 -3.67 7.79 -1.13
CA ALA A 41 -2.44 8.39 -1.64
C ALA A 41 -2.18 8.06 -3.12
N VAL A 42 -2.50 6.83 -3.56
CA VAL A 42 -2.44 6.45 -4.99
C VAL A 42 -3.45 7.26 -5.80
N PHE A 43 -4.71 7.37 -5.35
CA PHE A 43 -5.73 8.15 -6.03
C PHE A 43 -5.34 9.61 -6.14
N LYS A 44 -4.88 10.20 -5.04
CA LYS A 44 -4.39 11.59 -5.05
C LYS A 44 -3.24 11.78 -6.05
N ALA A 45 -2.27 10.87 -6.08
CA ALA A 45 -1.17 10.95 -7.04
C ALA A 45 -1.64 10.82 -8.50
N LEU A 46 -2.68 10.02 -8.76
CA LEU A 46 -3.30 9.91 -10.08
C LEU A 46 -4.05 11.17 -10.48
N ASP A 47 -4.79 11.78 -9.56
CA ASP A 47 -5.51 13.04 -9.80
C ASP A 47 -4.51 14.17 -10.14
N GLU A 48 -3.46 14.32 -9.33
CA GLU A 48 -2.37 15.28 -9.58
C GLU A 48 -1.66 15.02 -10.92
N GLN A 49 -1.47 13.75 -11.29
CA GLN A 49 -0.87 13.38 -12.56
C GLN A 49 -1.79 13.68 -13.75
N GLN A 50 -3.12 13.55 -13.61
CA GLN A 50 -4.05 13.87 -14.68
C GLN A 50 -4.04 15.37 -15.01
N GLU A 51 -4.06 16.23 -13.99
CA GLU A 51 -3.92 17.68 -14.18
C GLU A 51 -2.57 18.03 -14.84
N THR A 52 -1.51 17.34 -14.42
CA THR A 52 -0.17 17.61 -14.94
C THR A 52 0.01 17.14 -16.38
N LEU A 53 -0.58 16.03 -16.79
CA LEU A 53 -0.51 15.53 -18.16
C LEU A 53 -1.06 16.52 -19.19
N GLN A 54 -2.14 17.23 -18.85
CA GLN A 54 -2.69 18.27 -19.73
C GLN A 54 -1.71 19.45 -19.86
N SER A 55 -1.20 19.93 -18.72
CA SER A 55 -0.20 21.01 -18.68
C SER A 55 1.09 20.64 -19.44
N ASP A 56 1.58 19.40 -19.28
CA ASP A 56 2.77 18.90 -19.97
C ASP A 56 2.55 18.85 -21.49
N ALA A 57 1.34 18.47 -21.94
CA ALA A 57 1.00 18.44 -23.36
C ALA A 57 0.96 19.86 -23.97
N ASP A 58 0.35 20.81 -23.27
CA ASP A 58 0.30 22.22 -23.70
C ASP A 58 1.70 22.84 -23.74
N ASN A 59 2.50 22.63 -22.69
CA ASN A 59 3.90 23.06 -22.64
C ASN A 59 4.74 22.44 -23.76
N LEU A 60 4.52 21.15 -24.08
CA LEU A 60 5.22 20.48 -25.16
C LEU A 60 4.90 21.10 -26.53
N ALA A 61 3.63 21.45 -26.78
CA ALA A 61 3.22 22.11 -28.01
C ALA A 61 3.87 23.50 -28.16
N ASP A 62 3.95 24.27 -27.07
CA ASP A 62 4.63 25.56 -27.03
C ASP A 62 6.13 25.44 -27.30
N LEU A 63 6.78 24.46 -26.67
CA LEU A 63 8.21 24.19 -26.85
C LEU A 63 8.52 23.74 -28.28
N GLN A 64 7.67 22.92 -28.89
CA GLN A 64 7.81 22.53 -30.30
C GLN A 64 7.70 23.77 -31.21
N THR A 65 6.72 24.65 -30.94
CA THR A 65 6.55 25.89 -31.70
C THR A 65 7.78 26.78 -31.59
N GLN A 66 8.30 26.99 -30.38
CA GLN A 66 9.52 27.79 -30.13
C GLN A 66 10.76 27.18 -30.81
N ALA A 67 10.92 25.86 -30.73
CA ALA A 67 12.04 25.17 -31.37
C ALA A 67 12.01 25.29 -32.90
N THR A 68 10.83 25.21 -33.52
CA THR A 68 10.68 25.37 -34.99
C THR A 68 10.84 26.82 -35.47
N GLY A 69 10.51 27.80 -34.62
CA GLY A 69 10.64 29.23 -34.92
C GLY A 69 11.99 29.87 -34.56
N ALA A 70 12.86 29.15 -33.84
CA ALA A 70 14.16 29.66 -33.40
C ALA A 70 15.06 30.05 -34.58
N GLN A 71 15.43 31.32 -34.66
CA GLN A 71 16.32 31.84 -35.71
C GLN A 71 17.79 31.69 -35.32
N GLY A 72 18.09 31.63 -34.02
CA GLY A 72 19.45 31.55 -33.49
C GLY A 72 19.78 30.23 -32.78
N GLN A 73 21.06 29.86 -32.78
CA GLN A 73 21.58 28.67 -32.09
C GLN A 73 21.33 28.74 -30.57
N MET A 74 21.36 29.94 -29.98
CA MET A 74 21.11 30.16 -28.56
C MET A 74 19.63 29.94 -28.19
N GLU A 75 18.70 30.40 -29.02
CA GLU A 75 17.26 30.19 -28.83
C GLU A 75 16.90 28.70 -28.93
N ALA A 76 17.50 28.00 -29.89
CA ALA A 76 17.35 26.55 -30.03
C ALA A 76 17.87 25.78 -28.80
N ILE A 77 19.02 26.18 -28.24
CA ILE A 77 19.55 25.59 -27.01
C ILE A 77 18.63 25.87 -25.81
N GLN A 78 18.09 27.08 -25.71
CA GLN A 78 17.17 27.43 -24.63
C GLN A 78 15.88 26.61 -24.70
N ALA A 79 15.28 26.47 -25.89
CA ALA A 79 14.12 25.61 -26.09
C ALA A 79 14.43 24.14 -25.74
N ALA A 80 15.61 23.63 -26.12
CA ALA A 80 16.05 22.27 -25.76
C ALA A 80 16.19 22.09 -24.23
N ASN A 81 16.75 23.08 -23.52
CA ASN A 81 16.86 23.04 -22.06
C ASN A 81 15.49 23.05 -21.37
N GLN A 82 14.53 23.83 -21.87
CA GLN A 82 13.16 23.83 -21.34
C GLN A 82 12.46 22.49 -21.58
N LEU A 83 12.63 21.89 -22.76
CA LEU A 83 12.12 20.54 -23.05
C LEU A 83 12.72 19.47 -22.14
N ALA A 84 14.04 19.50 -21.94
CA ALA A 84 14.71 18.58 -21.02
C ALA A 84 14.23 18.75 -19.57
N SER A 85 13.96 19.99 -19.15
CA SER A 85 13.40 20.30 -17.82
C SER A 85 11.99 19.73 -17.66
N ALA A 86 11.13 19.91 -18.68
CA ALA A 86 9.78 19.34 -18.70
C ALA A 86 9.80 17.80 -18.61
N GLN A 87 10.67 17.15 -19.40
CA GLN A 87 10.84 15.69 -19.36
C GLN A 87 11.34 15.20 -17.99
N THR A 88 12.23 15.94 -17.33
CA THR A 88 12.71 15.61 -15.98
C THR A 88 11.58 15.69 -14.96
N ASN A 89 10.72 16.71 -15.04
CA ASN A 89 9.55 16.84 -14.18
C ASN A 89 8.57 15.68 -14.37
N GLN A 90 8.32 15.27 -15.61
CA GLN A 90 7.47 14.12 -15.91
C GLN A 90 8.02 12.82 -15.29
N LEU A 91 9.32 12.59 -15.37
CA LEU A 91 9.97 11.43 -14.74
C LEU A 91 9.83 11.45 -13.21
N LEU A 92 9.94 12.63 -12.58
CA LEU A 92 9.72 12.77 -11.14
C LEU A 92 8.28 12.44 -10.74
N GLN A 93 7.30 12.86 -11.54
CA GLN A 93 5.88 12.54 -11.32
C GLN A 93 5.63 11.03 -11.46
N ILE A 94 6.15 10.40 -12.52
CA ILE A 94 6.07 8.94 -12.70
C ILE A 94 6.70 8.22 -11.50
N ARG A 95 7.86 8.69 -11.02
CA ARG A 95 8.49 8.13 -9.83
C ARG A 95 7.62 8.29 -8.58
N SER A 96 6.95 9.42 -8.41
CA SER A 96 6.01 9.65 -7.30
C SER A 96 4.84 8.66 -7.34
N LEU A 97 4.20 8.48 -8.51
CA LEU A 97 3.14 7.50 -8.70
C LEU A 97 3.62 6.08 -8.38
N LEU A 98 4.78 5.68 -8.89
CA LEU A 98 5.34 4.34 -8.64
C LEU A 98 5.64 4.10 -7.16
N VAL A 99 6.12 5.11 -6.43
CA VAL A 99 6.33 5.02 -4.98
C VAL A 99 4.99 4.87 -4.25
N ALA A 100 3.96 5.63 -4.63
CA ALA A 100 2.62 5.48 -4.06
C ALA A 100 2.06 4.07 -4.31
N GLN A 101 2.18 3.55 -5.54
CA GLN A 101 1.77 2.19 -5.90
C GLN A 101 2.54 1.12 -5.11
N GLN A 102 3.86 1.28 -4.99
CA GLN A 102 4.70 0.36 -4.21
C GLN A 102 4.31 0.36 -2.73
N ASN A 103 4.02 1.53 -2.16
CA ASN A 103 3.55 1.64 -0.78
C ASN A 103 2.18 0.95 -0.58
N ALA A 104 1.25 1.10 -1.52
CA ALA A 104 -0.05 0.42 -1.47
C ALA A 104 0.11 -1.10 -1.58
N ALA A 105 0.94 -1.59 -2.50
CA ALA A 105 1.23 -3.01 -2.66
C ALA A 105 1.90 -3.62 -1.42
N ALA A 106 2.89 -2.92 -0.83
CA ALA A 106 3.54 -3.34 0.40
C ALA A 106 2.55 -3.40 1.58
N THR A 107 1.67 -2.40 1.71
CA THR A 107 0.64 -2.35 2.75
C THR A 107 -0.37 -3.49 2.60
N LEU A 108 -0.78 -3.81 1.36
CA LEU A 108 -1.64 -4.95 1.07
C LEU A 108 -0.95 -6.28 1.44
N ALA A 109 0.30 -6.47 1.02
CA ALA A 109 1.08 -7.66 1.32
C ALA A 109 1.27 -7.85 2.84
N GLN A 110 1.50 -6.76 3.58
CA GLN A 110 1.59 -6.79 5.04
C GLN A 110 0.27 -7.22 5.68
N ALA A 111 -0.87 -6.68 5.23
CA ALA A 111 -2.18 -7.07 5.73
C ALA A 111 -2.53 -8.55 5.42
N GLN A 112 -2.12 -9.04 4.26
CA GLN A 112 -2.28 -10.44 3.86
C GLN A 112 -1.44 -11.37 4.77
N ALA A 113 -0.16 -11.05 4.96
CA ALA A 113 0.74 -11.83 5.82
C ALA A 113 0.31 -11.84 7.29
N ASP A 114 -0.28 -10.74 7.75
CA ASP A 114 -0.86 -10.62 9.09
C ASP A 114 -2.06 -11.57 9.26
N LYS A 115 -2.99 -11.57 8.29
CA LYS A 115 -4.14 -12.47 8.25
C LYS A 115 -3.73 -13.95 8.17
N GLU A 116 -2.77 -14.28 7.32
CA GLU A 116 -2.23 -15.65 7.22
C GLU A 116 -1.61 -16.10 8.55
N SER A 117 -0.88 -15.20 9.23
CA SER A 117 -0.30 -15.50 10.54
C SER A 117 -1.38 -15.74 11.60
N GLN A 118 -2.49 -15.01 11.57
CA GLN A 118 -3.65 -15.23 12.45
C GLN A 118 -4.31 -16.59 12.16
N GLN A 119 -4.53 -16.92 10.89
CA GLN A 119 -5.14 -18.20 10.49
C GLN A 119 -4.30 -19.39 10.94
N ILE A 120 -2.99 -19.35 10.71
CA ILE A 120 -2.08 -20.41 11.17
C ILE A 120 -2.16 -20.58 12.69
N ALA A 121 -2.14 -19.48 13.45
CA ALA A 121 -2.24 -19.55 14.91
C ALA A 121 -3.61 -20.09 15.39
N ALA A 122 -4.69 -19.74 14.69
CA ALA A 122 -6.03 -20.25 14.96
C ALA A 122 -6.13 -21.76 14.66
N ASP A 123 -5.60 -22.21 13.52
CA ASP A 123 -5.60 -23.60 13.10
C ASP A 123 -4.77 -24.46 14.06
N GLU A 124 -3.59 -24.00 14.47
CA GLU A 124 -2.77 -24.68 15.47
C GLU A 124 -3.52 -24.87 16.79
N LYS A 125 -4.23 -23.84 17.27
CA LYS A 125 -5.06 -23.93 18.47
C LYS A 125 -6.24 -24.90 18.29
N ALA A 126 -6.92 -24.85 17.14
CA ALA A 126 -8.05 -25.73 16.87
C ALA A 126 -7.63 -27.21 16.80
N LEU A 127 -6.45 -27.50 16.26
CA LEU A 127 -5.90 -28.84 16.14
C LEU A 127 -5.22 -29.32 17.45
N ALA A 128 -4.86 -28.42 18.36
CA ALA A 128 -4.28 -28.77 19.66
C ALA A 128 -5.27 -29.38 20.66
N GLY A 129 -6.58 -29.42 20.35
CA GLY A 129 -7.58 -30.00 21.24
C GLY A 129 -7.39 -31.50 21.48
N GLU A 130 -7.26 -31.91 22.75
CA GLU A 130 -7.34 -33.32 23.12
C GLU A 130 -8.78 -33.84 22.95
N ASN A 131 -8.94 -34.94 22.20
CA ASN A 131 -10.23 -35.63 22.07
C ASN A 131 -10.64 -36.20 23.44
N THR A 132 -11.61 -35.57 24.10
CA THR A 132 -12.18 -36.11 25.33
C THR A 132 -13.35 -37.05 25.01
N PRO A 133 -13.33 -38.31 25.47
CA PRO A 133 -14.44 -39.25 25.25
C PRO A 133 -15.74 -38.68 25.83
N SER A 134 -16.83 -38.82 25.08
CA SER A 134 -18.16 -38.43 25.56
C SER A 134 -18.50 -39.17 26.85
N PRO A 135 -19.21 -38.54 27.82
CA PRO A 135 -19.62 -39.22 29.05
C PRO A 135 -20.39 -40.51 28.72
N LYS A 136 -20.03 -41.63 29.37
CA LYS A 136 -20.77 -42.90 29.22
C LYS A 136 -22.22 -42.68 29.64
N ARG A 137 -23.15 -42.74 28.68
CA ARG A 137 -24.58 -42.82 28.98
C ARG A 137 -24.88 -44.22 29.50
N ILE A 138 -25.29 -44.29 30.78
CA ILE A 138 -25.89 -45.49 31.35
C ILE A 138 -27.41 -45.34 31.15
N TRP A 139 -28.02 -46.36 30.55
CA TRP A 139 -29.43 -46.45 30.16
C TRP A 139 -30.17 -47.33 31.15
#